data_AF-A0A958ZUT6-F1
#
_entry.id   AF-A0A958ZUT6-F1
#
_cell.length_a   1.000
_cell.length_b   1.000
_cell.length_c   1.000
_cell.angle_alpha   90.00
_cell.angle_beta   90.00
_cell.angle_gamma   90.00
#
_symmetry.space_group_name_H-M   'P 1'
#
loop_
_entity.id
_entity.type
_entity.pdbx_description
1 polymer ?
#
loop_
_entity_poly.entity_id
_entity_poly.type
_entity_poly.pdbx_seq_one_letter_code
_entity_poly.pdbx_strand_id
1 'polypeptide(L)'
;GLEVLIQPEGGEPTRVSESNFKYMYWNICQQLAHHTVNGCNIQTGDMYGSGTISGADQSSLGSMMEITWRGTRPVKMSDGTERKFIQDNDTVIIRGHAVKDGVRIGFGEVKTKVLPAN
;
A
#
# COMPACT_ATOMS: atom_id res chain seq x y z
N GLY A 1 -4.98 8.67 7.09
CA GLY A 1 -5.03 7.23 6.79
C GLY A 1 -4.14 6.91 5.61
N LEU A 2 -4.06 5.62 5.29
CA LEU A 2 -3.39 5.08 4.11
C LEU A 2 -4.43 4.27 3.34
N GLU A 3 -4.68 4.58 2.06
CA GLU A 3 -5.60 3.82 1.23
C GLU A 3 -4.91 3.31 -0.03
N VAL A 4 -5.39 2.17 -0.51
CA VAL A 4 -4.95 1.54 -1.77
C VAL A 4 -6.17 1.24 -2.63
N LEU A 5 -6.12 1.65 -3.90
CA LEU A 5 -7.16 1.41 -4.88
C LEU A 5 -6.60 0.65 -6.09
N ILE A 6 -7.47 -0.14 -6.71
CA ILE A 6 -7.23 -0.79 -8.01
C ILE A 6 -8.26 -0.25 -8.99
N GLN A 7 -7.78 0.22 -10.14
CA GLN A 7 -8.61 0.75 -11.22
C GLN A 7 -8.42 -0.10 -12.48
N PRO A 8 -9.46 -0.85 -12.92
CA PRO A 8 -9.46 -1.50 -14.24
C PRO A 8 -9.33 -0.47 -15.37
N GLU A 9 -8.85 -0.90 -16.54
CA GLU A 9 -8.75 -0.02 -17.71
C GLU A 9 -10.12 0.54 -18.12
N GLY A 10 -10.23 1.88 -18.19
CA GLY A 10 -11.48 2.58 -18.49
C GLY A 10 -12.55 2.48 -17.40
N GLY A 11 -12.27 1.84 -16.26
CA GLY A 11 -13.19 1.67 -15.14
C GLY A 11 -12.96 2.64 -13.98
N GLU A 12 -13.84 2.56 -12.98
CA GLU A 12 -13.75 3.35 -11.74
C GLU A 12 -12.86 2.67 -10.69
N PRO A 13 -12.05 3.43 -9.93
CA PRO A 13 -11.18 2.86 -8.91
C PRO A 13 -11.98 2.22 -7.77
N THR A 14 -11.60 1.00 -7.38
CA THR A 14 -12.14 0.29 -6.23
C THR A 14 -11.14 0.34 -5.07
N ARG A 15 -11.54 0.84 -3.90
CA ARG A 15 -10.67 0.81 -2.70
C ARG A 15 -10.59 -0.62 -2.18
N VAL A 16 -9.37 -1.17 -2.16
CA VAL A 16 -9.10 -2.55 -1.73
C VAL A 16 -8.45 -2.64 -0.36
N SER A 17 -7.88 -1.54 0.13
CA SER A 17 -7.32 -1.46 1.48
C SER A 17 -7.44 -0.05 2.06
N GLU A 18 -7.73 0.03 3.35
CA GLU A 18 -7.65 1.23 4.16
C GLU A 18 -6.99 0.89 5.50
N SER A 19 -5.78 1.41 5.69
CA SER A 19 -4.89 1.10 6.81
C SER A 19 -4.28 2.37 7.41
N ASN A 20 -3.29 2.20 8.28
CA ASN A 20 -2.61 3.32 8.93
C ASN A 20 -1.17 2.94 9.33
N PHE A 21 -0.21 3.83 9.03
CA PHE A 21 1.20 3.65 9.41
C PHE A 21 1.40 3.47 10.93
N LYS A 22 0.48 3.95 11.76
CA LYS A 22 0.52 3.75 13.22
C LYS A 22 0.48 2.27 13.65
N TYR A 23 0.10 1.35 12.76
CA TYR A 23 0.09 -0.09 13.05
C TYR A 23 1.47 -0.74 12.94
N MET A 24 2.49 -0.03 12.44
CA MET A 24 3.86 -0.55 12.38
C MET A 24 4.38 -0.92 13.77
N TYR A 25 4.79 -2.18 13.93
CA TYR A 25 5.34 -2.69 15.19
C TYR A 25 6.68 -2.06 15.55
N TRP A 26 7.55 -1.87 14.54
CA TRP A 26 8.84 -1.20 14.67
C TRP A 26 8.74 0.23 14.14
N ASN A 27 9.11 1.21 14.95
CA ASN A 27 9.17 2.60 14.51
C ASN A 27 10.44 2.88 13.67
N ILE A 28 10.44 3.99 12.94
CA ILE A 28 11.54 4.38 12.03
C ILE A 28 12.88 4.50 12.78
N CYS A 29 12.87 5.03 14.00
CA CYS A 29 14.08 5.16 14.81
C CYS A 29 14.69 3.80 15.16
N GLN A 30 13.87 2.80 15.48
CA GLN A 30 14.33 1.44 15.76
C GLN A 30 14.85 0.74 14.50
N GLN A 31 14.17 0.92 13.36
CA GLN A 31 14.62 0.38 12.07
C GLN A 31 16.00 0.93 11.70
N LEU A 32 16.20 2.25 11.81
CA LEU A 32 17.47 2.89 11.53
C LEU A 32 18.57 2.46 12.52
N ALA A 33 18.28 2.46 13.82
CA ALA A 33 19.22 2.01 14.84
C ALA A 33 19.70 0.57 14.57
N HIS A 34 18.76 -0.33 14.28
CA HIS A 34 19.09 -1.71 13.95
C HIS A 34 19.91 -1.83 12.65
N HIS A 35 19.58 -1.06 11.62
CA HIS A 35 20.32 -1.07 10.36
C HIS A 35 21.80 -0.66 10.54
N THR A 36 22.06 0.29 11.44
CA THR A 36 23.41 0.84 11.68
C THR A 36 24.21 0.11 12.77
N VAL A 37 23.62 -0.87 13.48
CA VAL A 37 24.21 -1.44 14.71
C VAL A 37 25.54 -2.16 14.48
N ASN A 38 25.78 -2.68 13.27
CA ASN A 38 27.01 -3.38 12.90
C ASN A 38 28.02 -2.51 12.14
N GLY A 39 27.80 -1.19 12.08
CA GLY A 39 28.66 -0.25 11.37
C GLY A 39 28.28 0.00 9.91
N CYS A 40 27.12 -0.47 9.44
CA CYS A 40 26.58 -0.07 8.14
C CYS A 40 26.42 1.46 8.06
N ASN A 41 27.00 2.08 7.03
CA ASN A 41 26.95 3.52 6.81
C ASN A 41 25.65 3.95 6.11
N ILE A 42 25.20 5.17 6.40
CA ILE A 42 24.02 5.80 5.78
C ILE A 42 24.47 7.00 4.95
N GLN A 43 23.84 7.21 3.81
CA GLN A 43 24.10 8.32 2.91
C GLN A 43 22.87 9.21 2.73
N THR A 44 23.12 10.47 2.34
CA THR A 44 22.04 11.38 1.98
C THR A 44 21.33 10.86 0.74
N GLY A 45 20.02 10.70 0.83
CA GLY A 45 19.19 10.16 -0.26
C GLY A 45 18.87 8.67 -0.13
N ASP A 46 19.40 7.96 0.87
CA ASP A 46 19.02 6.59 1.14
C ASP A 46 17.51 6.48 1.45
N MET A 47 16.86 5.46 0.87
CA MET A 47 15.44 5.18 1.06
C MET A 47 15.25 3.86 1.81
N TYR A 48 14.42 3.89 2.86
CA TYR A 48 14.09 2.74 3.68
C TYR A 48 12.60 2.42 3.57
N GLY A 49 12.29 1.20 3.16
CA GLY A 49 10.93 0.70 3.15
C GLY A 49 10.48 0.30 4.56
N SER A 50 9.25 0.64 4.92
CA SER A 50 8.64 0.18 6.18
C SER A 50 8.38 -1.32 6.21
N GLY A 51 8.33 -1.97 5.04
CA GLY A 51 7.62 -3.22 4.84
C GLY A 51 6.13 -2.98 4.56
N THR A 52 5.41 -4.05 4.21
CA THR A 52 3.96 -4.02 3.95
C THR A 52 3.20 -3.60 5.21
N ILE A 53 2.31 -2.61 5.08
CA ILE A 53 1.52 -2.07 6.19
C ILE A 53 0.17 -2.79 6.24
N SER A 54 0.03 -3.73 7.15
CA SER A 54 -1.23 -4.45 7.43
C SER A 54 -1.73 -4.13 8.83
N GLY A 55 -2.99 -3.73 8.94
CA GLY A 55 -3.68 -3.62 10.23
C GLY A 55 -4.30 -4.96 10.65
N ALA A 56 -5.00 -4.97 11.78
CA ALA A 56 -5.66 -6.18 12.29
C ALA A 56 -6.91 -6.59 11.50
N ASP A 57 -7.57 -5.62 10.87
CA ASP A 57 -8.82 -5.84 10.14
C ASP A 57 -8.55 -6.28 8.69
N GLN A 58 -9.42 -7.13 8.14
CA GLN A 58 -9.27 -7.64 6.77
C GLN A 58 -9.25 -6.51 5.71
N SER A 59 -9.97 -5.42 5.96
CA SER A 59 -10.00 -4.24 5.09
C SER A 59 -8.72 -3.40 5.15
N SER A 60 -7.78 -3.74 6.03
CA SER A 60 -6.55 -2.97 6.29
C SER A 60 -5.27 -3.72 5.93
N LEU A 61 -5.40 -4.87 5.24
CA LEU A 61 -4.28 -5.68 4.77
C LEU A 61 -3.55 -5.00 3.60
N GLY A 62 -2.21 -5.09 3.58
CA GLY A 62 -1.36 -4.28 2.72
C GLY A 62 -0.95 -4.89 1.38
N SER A 63 -1.35 -6.13 1.08
CA SER A 63 -1.02 -6.79 -0.19
C SER A 63 -2.17 -7.61 -0.75
N MET A 64 -2.21 -7.78 -2.08
CA MET A 64 -3.19 -8.66 -2.72
C MET A 64 -3.07 -10.12 -2.25
N MET A 65 -1.87 -10.56 -1.88
CA MET A 65 -1.66 -11.89 -1.31
C MET A 65 -2.42 -12.08 0.00
N GLU A 66 -2.42 -11.07 0.87
CA GLU A 66 -3.14 -11.07 2.14
C GLU A 66 -4.65 -10.82 1.93
N ILE A 67 -5.00 -9.76 1.21
CA ILE A 67 -6.39 -9.32 0.94
C ILE A 67 -7.21 -10.47 0.36
N THR A 68 -6.65 -11.18 -0.62
CA THR A 68 -7.37 -12.25 -1.34
C THR A 68 -7.13 -13.64 -0.77
N TRP A 69 -6.39 -13.73 0.34
CA TRP A 69 -5.99 -15.00 0.93
C TRP A 69 -5.39 -15.96 -0.11
N ARG A 70 -4.30 -15.52 -0.75
CA ARG A 70 -3.63 -16.24 -1.85
C ARG A 70 -4.58 -16.57 -3.01
N GLY A 71 -5.48 -15.65 -3.35
CA GLY A 71 -6.43 -15.78 -4.45
C GLY A 71 -7.65 -16.67 -4.19
N THR A 72 -7.83 -17.19 -2.97
CA THR A 72 -9.01 -17.99 -2.59
C THR A 72 -10.23 -17.15 -2.24
N ARG A 73 -10.05 -15.86 -1.99
CA ARG A 73 -11.09 -14.87 -1.66
C ARG A 73 -10.95 -13.64 -2.57
N PRO A 74 -11.40 -13.69 -3.84
CA PRO A 74 -11.25 -12.58 -4.77
C PRO A 74 -11.93 -11.30 -4.28
N VAL A 75 -11.40 -10.14 -4.67
CA VAL A 75 -12.06 -8.83 -4.47
C VAL A 75 -12.93 -8.53 -5.69
N LYS A 76 -14.17 -8.10 -5.47
CA LYS A 76 -15.05 -7.64 -6.53
C LYS A 76 -14.77 -6.17 -6.85
N MET A 77 -14.58 -5.87 -8.13
CA MET A 77 -14.35 -4.52 -8.66
C MET A 77 -15.68 -3.81 -8.94
N SER A 78 -15.62 -2.49 -9.12
CA SER A 78 -16.74 -1.60 -9.44
C SER A 78 -17.48 -2.00 -10.74
N ASP A 79 -16.76 -2.52 -11.73
CA ASP A 79 -17.29 -3.02 -13.00
C ASP A 79 -17.88 -4.45 -12.91
N GLY A 80 -17.86 -5.05 -11.71
CA GLY A 80 -18.32 -6.41 -11.45
C GLY A 80 -17.30 -7.51 -11.73
N THR A 81 -16.12 -7.19 -12.29
CA THR A 81 -15.02 -8.14 -12.44
C THR A 81 -14.38 -8.48 -11.09
N GLU A 82 -13.51 -9.49 -11.04
CA GLU A 82 -12.82 -9.89 -9.82
C GLU A 82 -11.30 -9.77 -9.94
N ARG A 83 -10.63 -9.56 -8.80
CA ARG A 83 -9.17 -9.60 -8.68
C ARG A 83 -8.74 -10.57 -7.60
N LYS A 84 -7.87 -11.50 -8.00
CA LYS A 84 -7.04 -12.33 -7.08
C LYS A 84 -5.66 -11.67 -6.89
N PHE A 85 -5.10 -11.22 -8.00
CA PHE A 85 -3.89 -10.39 -8.09
C PHE A 85 -4.15 -9.28 -9.10
N ILE A 86 -3.18 -8.38 -9.23
CA ILE A 86 -3.21 -7.32 -10.25
C ILE A 86 -3.20 -7.97 -11.65
N GLN A 87 -4.03 -7.46 -12.55
CA GLN A 87 -4.11 -7.89 -13.94
C GLN A 87 -3.45 -6.87 -14.86
N ASP A 88 -3.14 -7.29 -16.09
CA ASP A 88 -2.69 -6.37 -17.13
C ASP A 88 -3.68 -5.22 -17.27
N ASN A 89 -3.11 -4.02 -17.40
CA ASN A 89 -3.80 -2.75 -17.52
C ASN A 89 -4.54 -2.24 -16.28
N ASP A 90 -4.49 -2.94 -15.15
CA ASP A 90 -4.90 -2.36 -13.88
C ASP A 90 -3.95 -1.22 -13.49
N THR A 91 -4.52 -0.17 -12.91
CA THR A 91 -3.78 0.92 -12.27
C THR A 91 -3.90 0.82 -10.76
N VAL A 92 -2.76 0.73 -10.07
CA VAL A 92 -2.67 0.74 -8.61
C VAL A 92 -2.43 2.17 -8.13
N ILE A 93 -3.23 2.62 -7.15
CA ILE A 93 -3.19 3.97 -6.60
C ILE A 93 -3.02 3.89 -5.08
N ILE A 94 -2.00 4.53 -4.54
CA ILE A 94 -1.76 4.61 -3.09
C ILE A 94 -1.83 6.08 -2.64
N ARG A 95 -2.59 6.34 -1.59
CA ARG A 95 -2.74 7.69 -1.01
C ARG A 95 -2.56 7.66 0.50
N GLY A 96 -1.77 8.60 1.00
CA GLY A 96 -1.49 8.76 2.43
C GLY A 96 -1.77 10.18 2.89
N HIS A 97 -2.32 10.32 4.11
CA HIS A 97 -2.47 11.61 4.75
C HIS A 97 -2.53 11.51 6.29
N ALA A 98 -2.17 12.59 6.96
CA ALA A 98 -2.41 12.81 8.39
C ALA A 98 -3.43 13.94 8.57
N VAL A 99 -4.24 13.87 9.64
CA VAL A 99 -5.16 14.94 10.03
C VAL A 99 -4.95 15.24 11.51
N LYS A 100 -4.83 16.53 11.85
CA LYS A 100 -4.79 17.00 13.23
C LYS A 100 -5.44 18.38 13.30
N ASP A 101 -6.36 18.58 14.25
CA ASP A 101 -7.02 19.87 14.50
C ASP A 101 -7.63 20.51 13.23
N GLY A 102 -8.26 19.69 12.38
CA GLY A 102 -8.85 20.12 11.11
C GLY A 102 -7.87 20.35 9.96
N VAL A 103 -6.56 20.31 10.22
CA VAL A 103 -5.51 20.45 9.19
C VAL A 103 -5.14 19.08 8.62
N ARG A 104 -5.14 18.97 7.29
CA ARG A 104 -4.73 17.76 6.57
C ARG A 104 -3.40 17.97 5.86
N ILE A 105 -2.44 17.06 6.09
CA ILE A 105 -1.17 16.98 5.36
C ILE A 105 -1.18 15.68 4.56
N GLY A 106 -1.07 15.79 3.23
CA GLY A 106 -1.11 14.64 2.31
C GLY A 106 0.23 14.39 1.63
N PHE A 107 0.43 13.16 1.16
CA PHE A 107 1.59 12.73 0.38
C PHE A 107 1.38 12.84 -1.15
N GLY A 108 0.21 13.31 -1.59
CA GLY A 108 -0.22 13.17 -2.99
C GLY A 108 -0.67 11.73 -3.28
N GLU A 109 -0.43 11.25 -4.49
CA GLU A 109 -0.68 9.87 -4.89
C GLU A 109 0.54 9.23 -5.56
N VAL A 110 0.72 7.93 -5.31
CA VAL A 110 1.56 7.05 -6.12
C VAL A 110 0.64 6.25 -7.02
N LYS A 111 0.78 6.39 -8.34
CA LYS A 111 -0.13 5.81 -9.33
C LYS A 111 0.66 5.17 -10.47
N THR A 112 0.41 3.89 -10.72
CA THR A 112 1.11 3.12 -11.77
C THR A 112 0.19 2.13 -12.45
N LYS A 113 0.20 2.12 -13.79
CA LYS A 113 -0.48 1.13 -14.63
C LYS A 113 0.44 -0.05 -14.89
N VAL A 114 -0.05 -1.28 -14.69
CA VAL A 114 0.64 -2.51 -15.09
C VAL A 114 0.44 -2.73 -16.58
N LEU A 115 1.51 -2.91 -17.34
CA LEU A 115 1.46 -3.24 -18.76
C LEU A 115 1.61 -4.75 -18.95
N PRO A 116 1.07 -5.30 -20.06
CA PRO A 116 1.31 -6.69 -20.43
C PRO A 116 2.80 -7.04 -20.48
N ALA A 117 3.12 -8.30 -20.20
CA ALA A 117 4.46 -8.82 -20.39
C ALA A 117 4.88 -8.78 -21.87
N ASN A 118 6.19 -8.66 -22.11
CA ASN A 118 6.80 -8.65 -23.45
C ASN A 118 6.87 -10.05 -24.08
#